data_AF-A0A7W6G416-F1
#
_entry.id   AF-A0A7W6G416-F1
#
_cell.length_a   1.000
_cell.length_b   1.000
_cell.length_c   1.000
_cell.angle_alpha   90.00
_cell.angle_beta   90.00
_cell.angle_gamma   90.00
#
_symmetry.space_group_name_H-M   'P 1'
#
loop_
_entity.id
_entity.type
_entity.pdbx_description
1 polymer ?
#
loop_
_entity_poly.entity_id
_entity_poly.type
_entity_poly.pdbx_seq_one_letter_code
_entity_poly.pdbx_strand_id
1 'polypeptide(L)'
;MGQVFNGIKRTFMLSARFILWSLRMAAWKLLTFARGPVTIVCGFTTVAGWVGGVVLMPALLWYANAYRGSDFGFGMFGGAIAIGLTMGLIAPVIMVKYDSLLFRLQPEDRITIYT
;
A
#
# COMPACT_ATOMS: atom_id res chain seq x y z
N MET A 1 -12.57 50.96 1.63
CA MET A 1 -13.18 49.61 1.59
C MET A 1 -12.22 48.47 1.19
N GLY A 2 -11.13 48.71 0.44
CA GLY A 2 -10.21 47.63 0.00
C GLY A 2 -9.36 46.95 1.10
N GLN A 3 -9.04 47.64 2.20
CA GLN A 3 -8.25 47.06 3.30
C GLN A 3 -9.04 46.05 4.15
N VAL A 4 -10.34 46.27 4.36
CA VAL A 4 -11.21 45.36 5.12
C VAL A 4 -11.41 44.05 4.35
N PHE A 5 -11.60 44.12 3.03
CA PHE A 5 -11.69 42.95 2.16
C PHE A 5 -10.41 42.11 2.14
N ASN A 6 -9.24 42.75 2.16
CA ASN A 6 -7.94 42.05 2.27
C ASN A 6 -7.73 41.42 3.66
N GLY A 7 -8.21 42.05 4.73
CA GLY A 7 -8.20 41.50 6.08
C GLY A 7 -9.02 40.22 6.19
N ILE A 8 -10.26 40.25 5.68
CA ILE A 8 -11.18 39.09 5.68
C ILE A 8 -10.62 37.94 4.81
N LYS A 9 -10.06 38.25 3.64
CA LYS A 9 -9.38 37.25 2.80
C LYS A 9 -8.20 36.60 3.53
N ARG A 10 -7.42 37.36 4.29
CA ARG A 10 -6.28 36.83 5.06
C ARG A 10 -6.72 35.92 6.19
N THR A 11 -7.72 36.32 7.00
CA THR A 11 -8.24 35.47 8.07
C THR A 11 -8.87 34.20 7.52
N PHE A 12 -9.59 34.27 6.40
CA PHE A 12 -10.16 33.08 5.75
C PHE A 12 -9.08 32.16 5.13
N MET A 13 -8.01 32.73 4.56
CA MET A 13 -6.87 31.94 4.11
C MET A 13 -6.09 31.29 5.26
N LEU A 14 -5.97 31.97 6.41
CA LEU A 14 -5.35 31.43 7.61
C LEU A 14 -6.17 30.28 8.20
N SER A 15 -7.50 30.41 8.27
CA SER A 15 -8.37 29.34 8.76
C SER A 15 -8.38 28.14 7.81
N ALA A 16 -8.43 28.36 6.49
CA ALA A 16 -8.35 27.28 5.50
C ALA A 16 -7.01 26.52 5.56
N ARG A 17 -5.88 27.23 5.72
CA ARG A 17 -4.55 26.63 5.91
C ARG A 17 -4.48 25.79 7.18
N PHE A 18 -5.09 26.27 8.27
CA PHE A 18 -5.13 25.53 9.54
C PHE A 18 -5.96 24.25 9.44
N ILE A 19 -7.11 24.29 8.76
CA ILE A 19 -7.95 23.11 8.50
C ILE A 19 -7.22 22.10 7.63
N LEU A 20 -6.54 22.54 6.56
CA LEU A 20 -5.73 21.66 5.70
C LEU A 20 -4.57 21.01 6.47
N TRP A 21 -3.92 21.76 7.35
CA TRP A 21 -2.83 21.25 8.19
C TRP A 21 -3.34 20.22 9.21
N SER A 22 -4.45 20.47 9.90
CA SER A 22 -5.03 19.52 10.85
C SER A 22 -5.50 18.24 10.16
N LEU A 23 -6.07 18.36 8.96
CA LEU A 23 -6.51 17.21 8.15
C LEU A 23 -5.31 16.37 7.67
N ARG A 24 -4.21 17.01 7.28
CA ARG A 24 -2.93 16.33 6.97
C ARG A 24 -2.37 15.59 8.19
N MET A 25 -2.39 16.21 9.36
CA MET A 25 -1.94 15.59 10.61
C MET A 25 -2.80 14.39 11.01
N ALA A 26 -4.12 14.51 10.91
CA ALA A 26 -5.06 13.42 11.16
C ALA A 26 -4.83 12.26 10.19
N ALA A 27 -4.69 12.53 8.89
CA ALA A 27 -4.40 11.53 7.87
C ALA A 27 -3.05 10.83 8.11
N TRP A 28 -2.00 11.59 8.46
CA TRP A 28 -0.69 11.02 8.78
C TRP A 28 -0.75 10.10 10.00
N LYS A 29 -1.42 10.51 11.09
CA LYS A 29 -1.59 9.67 12.27
C LYS A 29 -2.34 8.38 11.95
N LEU A 30 -3.49 8.47 11.26
CA LEU A 30 -4.28 7.30 10.87
C LEU A 30 -3.47 6.31 10.01
N LEU A 31 -2.75 6.81 9.01
CA LEU A 31 -1.90 5.98 8.16
C LEU A 31 -0.70 5.40 8.93
N THR A 32 -0.15 6.13 9.89
CA THR A 32 0.95 5.60 10.72
C THR A 32 0.46 4.45 11.60
N PHE A 33 -0.74 4.54 12.18
CA PHE A 33 -1.35 3.44 12.92
C PHE A 33 -1.65 2.22 12.04
N ALA A 34 -2.11 2.45 10.81
CA ALA A 34 -2.40 1.37 9.86
C ALA A 34 -1.15 0.75 9.19
N ARG A 35 0.05 1.33 9.38
CA ARG A 35 1.29 0.85 8.76
C ARG A 35 1.65 -0.58 9.14
N GLY A 36 1.47 -0.96 10.40
CA GLY A 36 1.72 -2.32 10.89
C GLY A 36 0.84 -3.36 10.17
N PRO A 37 -0.51 -3.21 10.23
CA PRO A 37 -1.44 -4.06 9.50
C PRO A 37 -1.14 -4.14 7.99
N VAL A 38 -0.86 -3.01 7.35
CA VAL A 38 -0.55 -2.97 5.90
C VAL A 38 0.73 -3.76 5.59
N THR A 39 1.75 -3.67 6.43
CA THR A 39 3.00 -4.42 6.27
C THR A 39 2.76 -5.94 6.40
N ILE A 40 1.96 -6.35 7.39
CA ILE A 40 1.62 -7.76 7.60
C ILE A 40 0.84 -8.31 6.41
N VAL A 41 -0.19 -7.59 5.94
CA VAL A 41 -1.02 -8.01 4.81
C VAL A 41 -0.18 -8.09 3.53
N CYS A 42 0.65 -7.08 3.25
CA CYS A 42 1.53 -7.09 2.07
C CYS A 42 2.59 -8.20 2.14
N GLY A 43 3.16 -8.45 3.33
CA GLY A 43 4.10 -9.53 3.55
C GLY A 43 3.46 -10.90 3.28
N PHE A 44 2.27 -11.14 3.85
CA PHE A 44 1.53 -12.38 3.64
C PHE A 44 1.16 -12.59 2.17
N THR A 45 0.61 -11.57 1.50
CA THR A 45 0.22 -11.70 0.08
C THR A 45 1.41 -11.89 -0.85
N THR A 46 2.56 -11.28 -0.53
CA THR A 46 3.80 -11.50 -1.27
C THR A 46 4.24 -12.97 -1.13
N VAL A 47 4.34 -13.48 0.10
CA VAL A 47 4.75 -14.87 0.35
C VAL A 47 3.75 -15.86 -0.26
N ALA A 48 2.45 -15.63 -0.09
CA ALA A 48 1.42 -16.48 -0.66
C ALA A 48 1.45 -16.50 -2.20
N GLY A 49 1.68 -15.33 -2.83
CA GLY A 49 1.80 -15.22 -4.28
C GLY A 49 3.00 -16.00 -4.83
N TRP A 50 4.19 -15.82 -4.22
CA TRP A 50 5.40 -16.54 -4.63
C TRP A 50 5.35 -18.02 -4.31
N VAL A 51 5.08 -18.39 -3.04
CA VAL A 51 5.12 -19.77 -2.59
C VAL A 51 3.94 -20.56 -3.16
N GLY A 52 2.72 -20.04 -3.04
CA GLY A 52 1.51 -20.72 -3.49
C GLY A 52 1.38 -20.75 -5.01
N GLY A 53 1.57 -19.59 -5.65
CA GLY A 53 1.36 -19.47 -7.10
C GLY A 53 2.56 -19.88 -7.95
N VAL A 54 3.79 -19.52 -7.56
CA VAL A 54 4.97 -19.71 -8.42
C VAL A 54 5.75 -20.98 -8.08
N VAL A 55 5.85 -21.36 -6.81
CA VAL A 55 6.61 -22.55 -6.38
C VAL A 55 5.74 -23.81 -6.32
N LEU A 56 4.54 -23.72 -5.74
CA LEU A 56 3.65 -24.87 -5.56
C LEU A 56 2.92 -25.29 -6.84
N MET A 57 2.51 -24.35 -7.70
CA MET A 57 1.77 -24.69 -8.92
C MET A 57 2.56 -25.56 -9.90
N PRO A 58 3.88 -25.36 -10.13
CA PRO A 58 4.66 -26.26 -10.98
C PRO A 58 4.80 -27.66 -10.41
N ALA A 59 4.94 -27.79 -9.08
CA ALA A 59 4.98 -29.08 -8.41
C ALA A 59 3.63 -29.81 -8.53
N LEU A 60 2.51 -29.08 -8.41
CA LEU A 60 1.17 -29.61 -8.60
C LEU A 60 0.91 -30.03 -10.05
N LEU A 61 1.39 -29.25 -11.03
CA LEU A 61 1.29 -29.63 -12.46
C LEU A 61 2.13 -30.87 -12.78
N TRP A 62 3.33 -30.99 -12.21
CA TRP A 62 4.16 -32.18 -12.38
C TRP A 62 3.48 -33.42 -11.76
N TYR A 63 2.98 -33.29 -10.53
CA TYR A 63 2.22 -34.35 -9.85
C TYR A 63 0.97 -34.74 -10.66
N ALA A 64 0.20 -33.76 -11.13
CA ALA A 64 -0.96 -33.94 -12.00
C ALA A 64 -0.66 -34.73 -13.28
N ASN A 65 0.48 -34.43 -13.92
CA ASN A 65 0.93 -35.13 -15.13
C ASN A 65 1.48 -36.53 -14.84
N ALA A 66 2.12 -36.73 -13.68
CA ALA A 66 2.67 -38.02 -13.26
C ALA A 66 1.58 -39.03 -12.89
N TYR A 67 0.52 -38.57 -12.23
CA TYR A 67 -0.62 -39.39 -11.85
C TYR A 67 -1.80 -39.09 -12.78
N ARG A 68 -1.87 -39.80 -13.93
CA ARG A 68 -2.96 -39.71 -14.91
C ARG A 68 -4.32 -39.83 -14.20
N GLY A 69 -4.98 -38.69 -13.97
CA GLY A 69 -6.27 -38.65 -13.26
C GLY A 69 -6.63 -37.31 -12.61
N SER A 70 -5.75 -36.31 -12.60
CA SER A 70 -6.12 -34.99 -12.07
C SER A 70 -6.66 -34.07 -13.17
N ASP A 71 -7.79 -33.41 -12.92
CA ASP A 71 -8.37 -32.34 -13.75
C ASP A 71 -7.55 -31.03 -13.72
N PHE A 72 -6.31 -31.07 -13.24
CA PHE A 72 -5.43 -29.91 -13.14
C PHE A 72 -4.86 -29.56 -14.52
N GLY A 73 -5.68 -28.92 -15.34
CA GLY A 73 -5.32 -28.51 -16.70
C GLY A 73 -4.31 -27.35 -16.73
N PHE A 74 -3.56 -27.26 -17.84
CA PHE A 74 -2.61 -26.16 -18.11
C PHE A 74 -3.22 -24.76 -17.97
N GLY A 75 -4.53 -24.60 -18.22
CA GLY A 75 -5.25 -23.34 -18.04
C GLY A 75 -5.38 -22.91 -16.57
N MET A 76 -5.68 -23.84 -15.65
CA MET A 76 -5.74 -23.55 -14.21
C MET A 76 -4.34 -23.26 -13.65
N PHE A 77 -3.32 -23.98 -14.14
CA PHE A 77 -1.92 -23.72 -13.83
C PHE A 77 -1.48 -22.31 -14.26
N GLY A 78 -1.75 -21.93 -15.52
CA GLY A 78 -1.41 -20.60 -16.03
C GLY A 78 -2.13 -19.48 -15.27
N GLY A 79 -3.42 -19.66 -14.95
CA GLY A 79 -4.19 -18.71 -14.15
C GLY A 79 -3.65 -18.56 -12.73
N ALA A 80 -3.31 -19.66 -12.06
CA ALA A 80 -2.79 -19.63 -10.69
C ALA A 80 -1.39 -18.99 -10.60
N ILE A 81 -0.51 -19.24 -11.58
CA ILE A 81 0.78 -18.55 -11.67
C ILE A 81 0.59 -17.06 -11.95
N ALA A 82 -0.29 -16.69 -12.88
CA ALA A 82 -0.55 -15.30 -13.19
C ALA A 82 -1.06 -14.53 -11.95
N ILE A 83 -1.99 -15.11 -11.20
CA ILE A 83 -2.48 -14.55 -9.94
C ILE A 83 -1.35 -14.48 -8.91
N GLY A 84 -0.57 -15.55 -8.76
CA GLY A 84 0.57 -15.60 -7.84
C GLY A 84 1.63 -14.54 -8.10
N LEU A 85 2.03 -14.37 -9.36
CA LEU A 85 2.96 -13.33 -9.81
C LEU A 85 2.36 -11.95 -9.59
N THR A 86 1.08 -11.75 -9.92
CA THR A 86 0.39 -10.47 -9.75
C THR A 86 0.36 -10.08 -8.27
N MET A 87 -0.05 -10.99 -7.38
CA MET A 87 -0.06 -10.73 -5.93
C MET A 87 1.36 -10.53 -5.37
N GLY A 88 2.32 -11.35 -5.81
CA GLY A 88 3.73 -11.29 -5.41
C GLY A 88 4.47 -10.02 -5.81
N LEU A 89 4.08 -9.39 -6.93
CA LEU A 89 4.65 -8.14 -7.42
C LEU A 89 3.88 -6.90 -6.94
N ILE A 90 2.56 -6.96 -6.86
CA ILE A 90 1.74 -5.79 -6.50
C ILE A 90 1.90 -5.44 -5.02
N ALA A 91 1.98 -6.41 -4.12
CA ALA A 91 2.07 -6.16 -2.68
C ALA A 91 3.32 -5.34 -2.28
N PRO A 92 4.54 -5.63 -2.78
CA PRO A 92 5.71 -4.77 -2.58
C PRO A 92 5.52 -3.36 -3.15
N VAL A 93 4.90 -3.23 -4.33
CA VAL A 93 4.64 -1.92 -4.96
C VAL A 93 3.68 -1.09 -4.11
N ILE A 94 2.61 -1.70 -3.58
CA ILE A 94 1.67 -1.05 -2.65
C ILE A 94 2.41 -0.58 -1.40
N MET A 95 3.29 -1.40 -0.84
CA MET A 95 4.06 -1.04 0.35
C MET A 95 4.96 0.17 0.11
N VAL A 96 5.67 0.22 -1.03
CA VAL A 96 6.50 1.38 -1.42
C VAL A 96 5.66 2.64 -1.63
N LYS A 97 4.49 2.52 -2.26
CA LYS A 97 3.57 3.65 -2.47
C LYS A 97 3.00 4.15 -1.14
N TYR A 98 2.68 3.24 -0.23
CA TYR A 98 2.18 3.55 1.11
C TYR A 98 3.21 4.33 1.93
N ASP A 99 4.46 3.88 1.94
CA ASP A 99 5.56 4.58 2.62
C ASP A 99 5.82 5.94 1.96
N SER A 100 5.79 6.05 0.62
CA SER A 100 5.91 7.34 -0.06
C SER A 100 4.80 8.32 0.31
N LEU A 101 3.57 7.86 0.50
CA LEU A 101 2.44 8.67 0.97
C LEU A 101 2.67 9.17 2.41
N LEU A 102 3.12 8.28 3.30
CA LEU A 102 3.48 8.62 4.68
C LEU A 102 4.58 9.68 4.73
N PHE A 103 5.63 9.57 3.91
CA PHE A 103 6.70 10.56 3.82
C PHE A 103 6.19 11.93 3.34
N ARG A 104 5.28 11.97 2.37
CA ARG A 104 4.71 13.24 1.88
C ARG A 104 3.77 13.89 2.88
N LEU A 105 3.08 13.10 3.68
CA LEU A 105 2.15 13.59 4.70
C LEU A 105 2.84 13.94 6.02
N GLN A 106 4.05 13.40 6.25
CA GLN A 106 4.84 13.70 7.45
C GLN A 106 4.97 15.22 7.65
N PRO A 107 4.65 15.74 8.85
CA PRO A 107 4.86 17.15 9.15
C PRO A 107 6.35 17.51 9.23
N GLU A 108 6.66 18.74 8.83
CA GLU A 108 8.01 19.29 8.65
C GLU A 108 8.79 19.50 9.97
N ASP A 109 8.14 19.34 11.13
CA ASP A 109 8.70 19.65 12.46
C ASP A 109 9.73 18.63 12.99
N ARG A 110 10.41 17.87 12.11
CA ARG A 110 11.41 16.87 12.51
C ARG A 110 12.83 17.43 12.68
N ILE A 111 12.98 18.69 13.12
CA ILE A 111 14.29 19.29 13.48
C ILE A 111 14.62 19.14 14.98
N THR A 112 13.68 18.79 15.86
CA THR A 112 13.88 18.87 17.33
C THR A 112 13.85 17.53 18.09
N ILE A 113 14.37 16.43 17.54
CA ILE A 113 14.56 15.18 18.31
C ILE A 113 16.00 14.61 18.18
N TYR A 114 16.93 15.37 17.60
CA TYR A 114 18.37 15.05 17.63
C TYR A 114 19.18 16.29 18.02
N THR A 115 18.98 16.75 19.25
CA THR A 115 19.90 17.60 20.01
C THR A 115 20.10 16.98 21.37
#